data_AF-A0A9C9JS03-F1
#
_entry.id   AF-A0A9C9JS03-F1
#
_cell.length_a   1.000
_cell.length_b   1.000
_cell.length_c   1.000
_cell.angle_alpha   90.00
_cell.angle_beta   90.00
_cell.angle_gamma   90.00
#
_symmetry.space_group_name_H-M   'P 1'
#
loop_
_entity.id
_entity.type
_entity.pdbx_description
1 polymer ?
#
loop_
_entity_poly.entity_id
_entity_poly.type
_entity_poly.pdbx_seq_one_letter_code
_entity_poly.pdbx_strand_id
1 'polypeptide(L)'
;MCNVLRRTNNLTQNDIETALKVYASNMTQQNDNNIKYDITMQLRSLNGPIHPKSDGQKSFLESFKNNDVIFSIGPAGTGKTYLAVAVAVDYLKNQLVKKIVLARPAVEAGESLGFLPGDFKEKIDPYLKPLYDALEDMLTKDMLKKYYDMETIEILPLAYMRGRTLNNAFVILDEAQNSTFT
;
A
#
# COMPACT_ATOMS: atom_id res chain seq x y z
N MET A 1 -5.28 -5.21 26.96
CA MET A 1 -4.41 -4.68 28.04
C MET A 1 -3.69 -3.46 27.47
N CYS A 2 -3.96 -2.31 28.07
CA CYS A 2 -3.75 -0.95 27.58
C CYS A 2 -2.30 -0.61 27.23
N ASN A 3 -2.07 0.05 26.09
CA ASN A 3 -0.92 0.92 25.85
C ASN A 3 -1.17 1.89 24.68
N VAL A 4 -2.24 2.68 24.79
CA VAL A 4 -2.29 3.98 24.11
C VAL A 4 -2.24 5.00 25.22
N LEU A 5 -1.03 5.45 25.59
CA LEU A 5 -0.78 6.72 26.27
C LEU A 5 0.73 6.88 26.45
N ARG A 6 1.35 7.54 25.48
CA ARG A 6 2.51 8.43 25.64
C ARG A 6 2.91 8.92 24.25
N ARG A 7 2.35 10.05 23.82
CA ARG A 7 3.08 10.96 22.91
C ARG A 7 2.60 12.41 22.87
N THR A 8 1.48 12.76 23.52
CA THR A 8 1.11 14.17 23.75
C THR A 8 0.32 14.27 25.06
N ASN A 9 0.66 15.22 25.93
CA ASN A 9 0.03 15.42 27.24
C ASN A 9 -1.39 16.03 27.17
N ASN A 10 -2.01 16.07 25.99
CA ASN A 10 -3.35 16.63 25.79
C ASN A 10 -4.22 15.57 25.10
N LEU A 11 -5.09 14.93 25.89
CA LEU A 11 -6.20 14.13 25.40
C LEU A 11 -7.31 15.09 24.97
N THR A 12 -7.74 15.00 23.72
CA THR A 12 -8.89 15.78 23.21
C THR A 12 -10.18 14.97 23.34
N GLN A 13 -11.32 15.65 23.39
CA GLN A 13 -12.63 15.01 23.47
C GLN A 13 -12.87 14.04 22.29
N ASN A 14 -12.32 14.34 21.12
CA ASN A 14 -12.37 13.49 19.93
C ASN A 14 -11.63 12.16 20.12
N ASP A 15 -10.53 12.14 20.89
CA ASP A 15 -9.77 10.91 21.15
C ASP A 15 -10.59 9.94 22.03
N ILE A 16 -11.33 10.48 23.00
CA ILE A 16 -12.19 9.72 23.92
C ILE A 16 -13.43 9.21 23.17
N GLU A 17 -14.08 10.05 22.36
CA GLU A 17 -15.22 9.64 21.55
C GLU A 17 -14.84 8.56 20.54
N THR A 18 -13.64 8.64 19.97
CA THR A 18 -13.13 7.62 19.04
C THR A 18 -12.87 6.30 19.77
N ALA A 19 -12.26 6.35 20.96
CA ALA A 19 -12.04 5.15 21.78
C ALA A 19 -13.35 4.47 22.19
N LEU A 20 -14.38 5.24 22.54
CA LEU A 20 -15.71 4.74 22.89
C LEU A 20 -16.43 4.13 21.69
N LYS A 21 -16.36 4.75 20.50
CA LYS A 21 -16.93 4.19 19.26
C LYS A 21 -16.29 2.85 18.90
N VAL A 22 -14.97 2.74 19.01
CA VAL A 22 -14.22 1.50 18.77
C VAL A 22 -14.60 0.42 19.79
N TYR A 23 -14.82 0.77 21.06
CA TYR A 23 -15.24 -0.20 22.06
C TYR A 23 -16.67 -0.70 21.83
N ALA A 24 -17.59 0.21 21.46
CA ALA A 24 -19.00 -0.13 21.22
C ALA A 24 -19.20 -1.02 19.98
N SER A 25 -18.43 -0.82 18.91
CA SER A 25 -18.51 -1.65 17.70
C SER A 25 -18.01 -3.10 17.92
N ASN A 26 -17.12 -3.32 18.89
CA ASN A 26 -16.61 -4.65 19.22
C ASN A 26 -17.63 -5.53 19.95
N MET A 27 -18.66 -4.96 20.60
CA MET A 27 -19.69 -5.75 21.28
C MET A 27 -20.74 -6.35 20.32
N THR A 28 -20.84 -5.86 19.08
CA THR A 28 -21.89 -6.29 18.13
C THR A 28 -21.48 -7.46 17.22
N GLN A 29 -20.22 -7.89 17.20
CA GLN A 29 -19.67 -8.86 16.23
C GLN A 29 -19.41 -10.28 16.79
N GLN A 30 -20.15 -10.77 17.78
CA GLN A 30 -19.86 -12.10 18.35
C GLN A 30 -20.49 -13.31 17.61
N ASN A 31 -21.23 -13.18 16.50
CA ASN A 31 -22.03 -14.30 15.97
C ASN A 31 -21.93 -14.62 14.46
N ASP A 32 -20.79 -14.40 13.77
CA ASP A 32 -20.60 -15.02 12.44
C ASP A 32 -19.14 -15.38 12.16
N ASN A 33 -18.89 -16.67 11.87
CA ASN A 33 -17.59 -17.26 11.54
C ASN A 33 -17.08 -16.92 10.13
N ASN A 34 -17.34 -15.71 9.64
CA ASN A 34 -16.61 -15.14 8.51
C ASN A 34 -15.65 -14.12 9.09
N ILE A 35 -14.34 -14.37 8.97
CA ILE A 35 -13.30 -13.41 9.36
C ILE A 35 -13.41 -12.21 8.42
N LYS A 36 -14.38 -11.33 8.68
CA LYS A 36 -14.41 -9.97 8.17
C LYS A 36 -13.24 -9.28 8.83
N TYR A 37 -12.11 -9.21 8.14
CA TYR A 37 -11.00 -8.35 8.52
C TYR A 37 -11.59 -6.94 8.69
N ASP A 38 -11.77 -6.51 9.94
CA ASP A 38 -12.28 -5.18 10.21
C ASP A 38 -11.14 -4.20 9.95
N ILE A 39 -11.05 -3.76 8.70
CA ILE A 39 -10.18 -2.69 8.19
C ILE A 39 -10.63 -1.35 8.81
N THR A 40 -10.77 -1.25 10.12
CA THR A 40 -10.19 -0.11 10.85
C THR A 40 -8.68 -0.29 10.79
N MET A 41 -8.14 -0.09 9.59
CA MET A 41 -6.77 -0.40 9.21
C MET A 41 -5.85 0.35 10.15
N GLN A 42 -5.16 -0.35 11.04
CA GLN A 42 -4.03 0.23 11.75
C GLN A 42 -2.83 0.24 10.80
N LEU A 43 -3.00 0.91 9.64
CA LEU A 43 -1.89 1.19 8.75
C LEU A 43 -0.86 1.97 9.55
N ARG A 44 0.39 1.56 9.40
CA ARG A 44 1.51 2.15 10.14
C ARG A 44 2.67 2.35 9.19
N SER A 45 3.19 3.56 9.21
CA SER A 45 4.55 3.85 8.79
C SER A 45 5.49 3.65 9.98
N LEU A 46 6.80 3.73 9.73
CA LEU A 46 7.82 3.81 10.77
C LEU A 46 7.63 5.07 11.63
N ASN A 47 7.00 6.10 11.09
CA ASN A 47 6.78 7.40 11.73
C ASN A 47 5.49 7.47 12.56
N GLY A 48 4.55 6.55 12.37
CA GLY A 48 3.30 6.53 13.13
C GLY A 48 2.14 5.88 12.39
N PRO A 49 0.91 5.99 12.91
CA PRO A 49 -0.27 5.50 12.22
C PRO A 49 -0.56 6.33 10.97
N ILE A 50 -1.02 5.66 9.91
CA ILE A 50 -1.49 6.27 8.67
C ILE A 50 -3.02 6.29 8.73
N HIS A 51 -3.60 7.49 8.63
CA HIS A 51 -5.05 7.68 8.64
C HIS A 51 -5.53 8.33 7.34
N PRO A 52 -6.71 7.95 6.83
CA PRO A 52 -7.33 8.67 5.74
C PRO A 52 -7.62 10.11 6.18
N LYS A 53 -7.31 11.07 5.31
CA LYS A 53 -7.51 12.51 5.51
C LYS A 53 -8.73 13.06 4.78
N SER A 54 -9.42 12.22 4.01
CA SER A 54 -10.65 12.58 3.29
C SER A 54 -11.60 11.40 3.19
N ASP A 55 -12.88 11.69 2.93
CA ASP A 55 -13.90 10.65 2.73
C ASP A 55 -13.57 9.74 1.53
N GLY A 56 -12.97 10.29 0.48
CA GLY A 56 -12.50 9.52 -0.66
C GLY A 56 -11.40 8.52 -0.30
N GLN A 57 -10.43 8.93 0.54
CA GLN A 57 -9.41 8.02 1.04
C GLN A 57 -10.00 6.95 1.97
N LYS A 58 -10.97 7.32 2.80
CA LYS A 58 -11.67 6.38 3.67
C LYS A 58 -12.42 5.33 2.84
N SER A 59 -13.21 5.76 1.86
CA SER A 59 -13.94 4.88 0.95
C SER A 59 -12.98 3.99 0.15
N PHE A 60 -11.84 4.53 -0.30
CA PHE A 60 -10.80 3.75 -0.97
C PHE A 60 -10.25 2.63 -0.06
N LEU A 61 -9.93 2.93 1.21
CA LEU A 61 -9.46 1.92 2.16
C LEU A 61 -10.53 0.87 2.51
N GLU A 62 -11.79 1.29 2.65
CA GLU A 62 -12.91 0.38 2.90
C GLU A 62 -13.19 -0.55 1.72
N SER A 63 -12.88 -0.13 0.49
CA SER A 63 -13.09 -0.92 -0.73
C SER A 63 -12.30 -2.23 -0.72
N PHE A 64 -11.16 -2.29 -0.04
CA PHE A 64 -10.35 -3.53 0.09
C PHE A 64 -11.05 -4.65 0.86
N LYS A 65 -12.11 -4.37 1.64
CA LYS A 65 -12.83 -5.40 2.40
C LYS A 65 -13.58 -6.38 1.51
N ASN A 66 -14.13 -5.89 0.39
CA ASN A 66 -15.15 -6.60 -0.38
C ASN A 66 -14.81 -6.74 -1.87
N ASN A 67 -13.63 -6.28 -2.30
CA ASN A 67 -13.26 -6.25 -3.70
C ASN A 67 -11.85 -6.80 -3.91
N ASP A 68 -11.72 -7.77 -4.81
CA ASP A 68 -10.42 -8.32 -5.23
C ASP A 68 -9.68 -7.39 -6.18
N VAL A 69 -10.41 -6.57 -6.93
CA VAL A 69 -9.87 -5.61 -7.92
C VAL A 69 -10.45 -4.22 -7.64
N ILE A 70 -9.58 -3.23 -7.49
CA ILE A 70 -9.97 -1.86 -7.15
C ILE A 70 -9.31 -0.90 -8.12
N PHE A 71 -10.12 -0.07 -8.76
CA PHE A 71 -9.65 1.05 -9.56
C PHE A 71 -9.76 2.33 -8.75
N SER A 72 -8.62 2.99 -8.52
CA SER A 72 -8.56 4.27 -7.82
C SER A 72 -8.19 5.37 -8.80
N ILE A 73 -9.17 6.18 -9.17
CA ILE A 73 -8.99 7.28 -10.13
C ILE A 73 -9.05 8.59 -9.36
N GLY A 74 -8.09 9.47 -9.59
CA GLY A 74 -8.08 10.80 -8.98
C GLY A 74 -6.80 11.57 -9.27
N PRO A 75 -6.76 12.87 -8.97
CA PRO A 75 -5.62 13.73 -9.28
C PRO A 75 -4.35 13.32 -8.53
N ALA A 76 -3.20 13.82 -8.99
CA ALA A 76 -1.92 13.65 -8.29
C ALA A 76 -2.00 14.21 -6.85
N GLY A 77 -1.23 13.62 -5.93
CA GLY A 77 -1.18 14.07 -4.53
C GLY A 77 -2.33 13.61 -3.63
N THR A 78 -3.30 12.84 -4.13
CA THR A 78 -4.40 12.31 -3.30
C THR A 78 -4.07 11.05 -2.50
N GLY A 79 -2.81 10.59 -2.55
CA GLY A 79 -2.31 9.48 -1.73
C GLY A 79 -2.73 8.09 -2.18
N LYS A 80 -3.32 7.92 -3.38
CA LYS A 80 -3.80 6.62 -3.90
C LYS A 80 -2.74 5.53 -3.83
N THR A 81 -1.58 5.76 -4.46
CA THR A 81 -0.47 4.81 -4.51
C THR A 81 0.10 4.54 -3.13
N TYR A 82 0.34 5.59 -2.34
CA TYR A 82 0.87 5.45 -0.98
C TYR A 82 -0.07 4.63 -0.07
N LEU A 83 -1.37 4.91 -0.08
CA LEU A 83 -2.35 4.15 0.70
C LEU A 83 -2.48 2.70 0.21
N ALA A 84 -2.41 2.45 -1.10
CA ALA A 84 -2.40 1.10 -1.64
C ALA A 84 -1.18 0.30 -1.18
N VAL A 85 0.01 0.91 -1.19
CA VAL A 85 1.25 0.28 -0.69
C VAL A 85 1.13 0.00 0.82
N ALA A 86 0.53 0.91 1.59
CA ALA A 86 0.28 0.69 3.02
C ALA A 86 -0.60 -0.54 3.26
N VAL A 87 -1.69 -0.67 2.49
CA VAL A 87 -2.56 -1.85 2.53
C VAL A 87 -1.78 -3.12 2.16
N ALA A 88 -1.00 -3.08 1.09
CA ALA A 88 -0.22 -4.24 0.63
C ALA A 88 0.75 -4.73 1.71
N VAL A 89 1.47 -3.80 2.35
CA VAL A 89 2.41 -4.11 3.45
C VAL A 89 1.69 -4.68 4.65
N ASP A 90 0.52 -4.13 5.01
CA ASP A 90 -0.31 -4.67 6.08
C ASP A 90 -0.79 -6.10 5.77
N TYR A 91 -1.25 -6.36 4.56
CA TYR A 91 -1.66 -7.70 4.10
C TYR A 91 -0.50 -8.69 4.14
N LEU A 92 0.70 -8.27 3.74
CA LEU A 92 1.90 -9.10 3.82
C LEU A 92 2.29 -9.43 5.26
N LYS A 93 2.29 -8.42 6.16
CA LYS A 93 2.60 -8.59 7.58
C LYS A 93 1.60 -9.51 8.29
N ASN A 94 0.33 -9.43 7.92
CA ASN A 94 -0.74 -10.29 8.43
C ASN A 94 -0.85 -11.64 7.69
N GLN A 95 0.11 -11.96 6.81
CA GLN A 95 0.17 -13.23 6.05
C GLN A 95 -1.05 -13.51 5.16
N LEU A 96 -1.80 -12.48 4.79
CA LEU A 96 -2.93 -12.59 3.86
C LEU A 96 -2.45 -12.80 2.43
N VAL A 97 -1.31 -12.19 2.11
CA VAL A 97 -0.59 -12.39 0.85
C VAL A 97 0.83 -12.87 1.15
N LYS A 98 1.42 -13.56 0.18
CA LYS A 98 2.81 -14.04 0.23
C LYS A 98 3.77 -13.17 -0.57
N LYS A 99 3.25 -12.31 -1.44
CA LYS A 99 4.04 -11.50 -2.37
C LYS A 99 3.37 -10.16 -2.62
N ILE A 100 4.16 -9.09 -2.74
CA ILE A 100 3.73 -7.79 -3.26
C ILE A 100 4.43 -7.57 -4.59
N VAL A 101 3.66 -7.20 -5.62
CA VAL A 101 4.22 -6.79 -6.91
C VAL A 101 3.76 -5.38 -7.22
N LEU A 102 4.71 -4.46 -7.34
CA LEU A 102 4.48 -3.09 -7.75
C LEU A 102 4.92 -2.95 -9.21
N ALA A 103 3.97 -2.71 -10.09
CA ALA A 103 4.21 -2.53 -11.50
C ALA A 103 3.90 -1.10 -11.92
N ARG A 104 4.69 -0.54 -12.84
CA ARG A 104 4.41 0.76 -13.46
C ARG A 104 4.67 0.67 -14.96
N PRO A 105 3.77 1.14 -15.84
CA PRO A 105 4.04 1.19 -17.27
C PRO A 105 5.27 2.05 -17.52
N ALA A 106 6.21 1.60 -18.35
CA ALA A 106 7.30 2.46 -18.77
C ALA A 106 6.70 3.60 -19.61
N VAL A 107 6.93 4.84 -19.19
CA VAL A 107 6.61 6.00 -20.02
C VAL A 107 7.83 6.27 -20.88
N GLU A 108 7.69 6.12 -22.19
CA GLU A 108 8.66 6.72 -23.11
C GLU A 108 8.57 8.23 -22.91
N ALA A 109 9.56 8.79 -22.22
CA ALA A 109 9.64 10.22 -21.97
C ALA A 109 10.07 10.95 -23.25
N GLY A 110 9.33 10.80 -24.35
CA GLY A 110 9.60 11.45 -25.66
C GLY A 110 10.94 11.07 -26.33
N GLU A 111 11.84 10.41 -25.60
CA GLU A 111 13.11 9.89 -26.03
C GLU A 111 13.17 8.44 -25.55
N SER A 112 13.53 7.53 -26.45
CA SER A 112 13.72 6.13 -26.10
C SER A 112 14.60 6.04 -24.85
N LEU A 113 14.28 5.12 -23.93
CA LEU A 113 15.03 4.85 -22.68
C LEU A 113 16.56 4.70 -22.86
N GLY A 114 17.05 4.66 -24.11
CA GLY A 114 18.44 4.66 -24.52
C GLY A 114 19.27 5.91 -24.17
N PHE A 115 18.70 7.07 -23.83
CA PHE A 115 19.49 8.30 -23.61
C PHE A 115 20.06 8.50 -22.19
N LEU A 116 19.54 7.81 -21.16
CA LEU A 116 20.18 7.86 -19.84
C LEU A 116 21.45 7.00 -19.86
N PRO A 117 22.62 7.48 -19.40
CA PRO A 117 23.81 6.63 -19.26
C PRO A 117 23.62 5.63 -18.11
N GLY A 118 24.24 4.45 -18.20
CA GLY A 118 24.18 3.42 -17.15
C GLY A 118 23.49 2.12 -17.56
N ASP A 119 23.47 1.15 -16.65
CA ASP A 119 22.80 -0.14 -16.86
C ASP A 119 21.27 0.03 -16.86
N PHE A 120 20.52 -0.87 -17.50
CA PHE A 120 19.06 -0.79 -17.62
C PHE A 120 18.33 -0.52 -16.29
N LYS A 121 18.86 -1.08 -15.20
CA LYS A 121 18.37 -0.85 -13.84
C LYS A 121 18.53 0.61 -13.39
N GLU A 122 19.72 1.19 -13.58
CA GLU A 122 20.03 2.57 -13.21
C GLU A 122 19.17 3.60 -13.97
N LYS A 123 18.72 3.25 -15.18
CA LYS A 123 17.83 4.10 -15.99
C LYS A 123 16.36 4.04 -15.54
N ILE A 124 15.92 2.92 -14.99
CA ILE A 124 14.53 2.70 -14.57
C ILE A 124 14.31 3.13 -13.11
N ASP A 125 15.34 3.01 -12.28
CA ASP A 125 15.29 3.33 -10.85
C ASP A 125 14.70 4.72 -10.54
N PRO A 126 14.99 5.82 -11.29
CA PRO A 126 14.36 7.11 -11.05
C PRO A 126 12.84 7.11 -11.22
N TYR A 127 12.30 6.33 -12.16
CA TYR A 127 10.87 6.28 -12.45
C TYR A 127 10.09 5.45 -11.41
N LEU A 128 10.74 4.44 -10.84
CA LEU A 128 10.19 3.59 -9.79
C LEU A 128 10.41 4.18 -8.39
N LYS A 129 11.24 5.23 -8.26
CA LYS A 129 11.63 5.85 -6.97
C LYS A 129 10.45 6.14 -6.03
N PRO A 130 9.30 6.69 -6.47
CA PRO A 130 8.16 6.92 -5.57
C PRO A 130 7.61 5.65 -4.90
N LEU A 131 7.71 4.49 -5.56
CA LEU A 131 7.28 3.20 -5.01
C LEU A 131 8.28 2.70 -3.97
N TYR A 132 9.58 2.88 -4.21
CA TYR A 132 10.63 2.60 -3.22
C TYR A 132 10.44 3.46 -1.97
N ASP A 133 10.25 4.76 -2.14
CA ASP A 133 10.10 5.70 -1.03
C ASP A 133 8.87 5.36 -0.16
N ALA A 134 7.75 4.94 -0.78
CA ALA A 134 6.56 4.51 -0.05
C ALA A 134 6.82 3.26 0.81
N LEU A 135 7.57 2.28 0.32
CA LEU A 135 7.94 1.09 1.08
C LEU A 135 8.93 1.41 2.22
N GLU A 136 9.91 2.27 1.97
CA GLU A 136 10.89 2.70 2.97
C GLU A 136 10.25 3.44 4.14
N ASP A 137 9.13 4.13 3.92
CA ASP A 137 8.38 4.75 5.01
C ASP A 137 7.64 3.70 5.88
N MET A 138 7.42 2.47 5.41
CA MET A 138 6.59 1.46 6.09
C MET A 138 7.38 0.26 6.62
N LEU A 139 8.59 0.05 6.11
CA LEU A 139 9.46 -1.08 6.39
C LEU A 139 10.86 -0.58 6.70
N THR A 140 11.50 -1.18 7.71
CA THR A 140 12.91 -0.88 7.99
C THR A 140 13.78 -1.33 6.83
N LYS A 141 14.95 -0.70 6.66
CA LYS A 141 15.89 -1.04 5.59
C LYS A 141 16.27 -2.53 5.58
N ASP A 142 16.46 -3.13 6.75
CA ASP A 142 16.80 -4.56 6.87
C ASP A 142 15.66 -5.47 6.42
N MET A 143 14.42 -5.14 6.80
CA MET A 143 13.24 -5.90 6.34
C MET A 143 13.06 -5.77 4.84
N LEU A 144 13.17 -4.55 4.31
CA LEU A 144 13.00 -4.28 2.90
C LEU A 144 14.06 -5.01 2.07
N LYS A 145 15.32 -4.97 2.49
CA LYS A 145 16.40 -5.75 1.88
C LYS A 145 16.08 -7.25 1.87
N LYS A 146 15.70 -7.81 3.02
CA LYS A 146 15.30 -9.22 3.12
C LYS A 146 14.15 -9.56 2.18
N TYR A 147 13.13 -8.71 2.09
CA TYR A 147 11.99 -8.95 1.20
C TYR A 147 12.37 -8.85 -0.27
N TYR A 148 13.30 -7.99 -0.67
CA TYR A 148 13.84 -7.97 -2.02
C TYR A 148 14.66 -9.23 -2.32
N ASP A 149 15.58 -9.62 -1.42
CA ASP A 149 16.44 -10.80 -1.58
C ASP A 149 15.62 -12.09 -1.69
N MET A 150 14.49 -12.17 -0.99
CA MET A 150 13.55 -13.30 -1.03
C MET A 150 12.50 -13.17 -2.14
N GLU A 151 12.59 -12.15 -3.00
CA GLU A 151 11.58 -11.81 -4.01
C GLU A 151 10.15 -11.74 -3.44
N THR A 152 10.00 -11.38 -2.17
CA THR A 152 8.70 -11.23 -1.50
C THR A 152 8.04 -9.91 -1.91
N ILE A 153 8.86 -8.88 -2.14
CA ILE A 153 8.43 -7.61 -2.72
C ILE A 153 9.20 -7.43 -4.02
N GLU A 154 8.50 -7.14 -5.11
CA GLU A 154 9.10 -6.86 -6.41
C GLU A 154 8.59 -5.51 -6.92
N ILE A 155 9.49 -4.69 -7.46
CA ILE A 155 9.15 -3.48 -8.20
C ILE A 155 9.72 -3.62 -9.60
N LEU A 156 8.86 -3.54 -10.61
CA LEU A 156 9.24 -3.86 -11.98
C LEU A 156 8.41 -3.08 -13.01
N PRO A 157 8.92 -2.88 -14.24
CA PRO A 157 8.12 -2.34 -15.32
C PRO A 157 6.98 -3.30 -15.71
N LEU A 158 5.82 -2.76 -16.11
CA LEU A 158 4.63 -3.56 -16.49
C LEU A 158 4.94 -4.64 -17.55
N ALA A 159 5.89 -4.40 -18.46
CA ALA A 159 6.28 -5.36 -19.50
C ALA A 159 6.75 -6.72 -18.95
N TYR A 160 7.30 -6.74 -17.72
CA TYR A 160 7.78 -7.95 -17.05
C TYR A 160 6.65 -8.80 -16.46
N MET A 161 5.40 -8.32 -16.50
CA MET A 161 4.23 -9.05 -16.00
C MET A 161 3.72 -10.09 -17.00
N ARG A 162 4.10 -10.00 -18.28
CA ARG A 162 3.62 -10.91 -19.32
C ARG A 162 4.00 -12.35 -19.02
N GLY A 163 3.00 -13.24 -19.03
CA GLY A 163 3.20 -14.68 -18.80
C GLY A 163 3.45 -15.07 -17.34
N ARG A 164 3.36 -14.13 -16.39
CA ARG A 164 3.47 -14.44 -14.96
C ARG A 164 2.15 -14.99 -14.41
N THR A 165 2.26 -15.98 -13.54
CA THR A 165 1.16 -16.40 -12.66
C THR A 165 1.43 -15.83 -11.26
N LEU A 166 0.54 -14.97 -10.76
CA LEU A 166 0.71 -14.26 -9.50
C LEU A 166 -0.28 -14.80 -8.46
N ASN A 167 0.08 -15.93 -7.85
CA ASN A 167 -0.75 -16.56 -6.82
C ASN A 167 -0.50 -15.93 -5.45
N ASN A 168 -1.58 -15.70 -4.70
CA ASN A 168 -1.55 -15.16 -3.34
C ASN A 168 -0.70 -13.89 -3.22
N ALA A 169 -0.83 -12.99 -4.20
CA ALA A 169 -0.05 -11.78 -4.32
C ALA A 169 -0.94 -10.54 -4.28
N PHE A 170 -0.44 -9.48 -3.66
CA PHE A 170 -1.01 -8.15 -3.77
C PHE A 170 -0.33 -7.41 -4.91
N VAL A 171 -1.08 -7.05 -5.95
CA VAL A 171 -0.53 -6.40 -7.15
C VAL A 171 -1.02 -4.97 -7.23
N ILE A 172 -0.09 -4.02 -7.37
CA ILE A 172 -0.40 -2.61 -7.59
C ILE A 172 0.13 -2.24 -8.97
N LEU A 173 -0.78 -1.82 -9.85
CA LEU A 173 -0.42 -1.18 -11.11
C LEU A 173 -0.52 0.34 -10.92
N ASP A 174 0.63 0.97 -10.71
CA ASP A 174 0.71 2.42 -10.55
C ASP A 174 0.69 3.11 -11.93
N GLU A 175 0.09 4.29 -11.98
CA GLU A 175 0.06 5.15 -13.17
C GLU A 175 -0.46 4.42 -14.42
N ALA A 176 -1.49 3.59 -14.20
CA ALA A 176 -2.11 2.69 -15.17
C ALA A 176 -2.66 3.42 -16.41
N GLN A 177 -2.97 4.71 -16.31
CA GLN A 177 -3.40 5.52 -17.45
C GLN A 177 -2.34 5.65 -18.55
N ASN A 178 -1.07 5.37 -18.22
CA ASN A 178 0.03 5.34 -19.19
C ASN A 178 0.17 3.97 -19.90
N SER A 179 -0.71 3.01 -19.60
CA SER A 179 -0.74 1.73 -20.32
C SER A 179 -1.44 1.90 -21.67
N THR A 180 -0.87 1.31 -22.71
CA THR A 180 -1.43 1.29 -24.06
C THR A 180 -1.80 -0.13 -24.45
N PHE A 181 -2.82 -0.26 -25.30
CA PHE A 181 -3.06 -1.51 -26.00
C PHE A 181 -1.96 -1.66 -27.06
N THR A 182 -1.18 -2.74 -26.97
CA THR A 182 -0.23 -3.14 -28.02
C THR A 182 -0.87 -4.19 -28.90
#